data_AF-A0A9D2PTJ7-F1
#
_entry.id   AF-A0A9D2PTJ7-F1
#
_cell.length_a   1.000
_cell.length_b   1.000
_cell.length_c   1.000
_cell.angle_alpha   90.00
_cell.angle_beta   90.00
_cell.angle_gamma   90.00
#
_symmetry.space_group_name_H-M   'P 1'
#
loop_
_entity.id
_entity.type
_entity.pdbx_description
1 polymer ?
#
loop_
_entity_poly.entity_id
_entity_poly.type
_entity_poly.pdbx_seq_one_letter_code
_entity_poly.pdbx_strand_id
1 'polypeptide(L)'
;MAQEEKVCNCHKTKERSEKEYKDLIHRLNRIEGQIRGIKGMVERDAYCTDILTQVAAVNAALCSFNKVLLANHIRTCVAEDIRSGKDETIDELVTTLQKLMR
;
A
#
# COMPACT_ATOMS: atom_id res chain seq x y z
N MET A 1 -39.35 16.03 5.54
CA MET A 1 -38.44 15.49 4.50
C MET A 1 -37.14 15.19 5.19
N ALA A 2 -36.92 13.93 5.54
CA ALA A 2 -35.71 13.50 6.25
C ALA A 2 -34.52 13.73 5.33
N GLN A 3 -33.58 14.57 5.76
CA GLN A 3 -32.33 14.79 5.05
C GLN A 3 -31.49 13.54 5.30
N GLU A 4 -31.26 12.76 4.24
CA GLU A 4 -30.29 11.66 4.24
C GLU A 4 -28.91 12.25 4.51
N GLU A 5 -28.36 11.98 5.70
CA GLU A 5 -26.97 12.27 6.01
C GLU A 5 -26.08 11.46 5.07
N LYS A 6 -25.40 12.16 4.16
CA LYS A 6 -24.36 11.60 3.31
C LYS A 6 -23.20 11.14 4.20
N VAL A 7 -23.19 9.86 4.57
CA VAL A 7 -22.05 9.23 5.25
C VAL A 7 -20.85 9.31 4.30
N CYS A 8 -19.87 10.12 4.67
CA CYS A 8 -18.58 10.18 3.99
C CYS A 8 -17.85 8.85 4.23
N ASN A 9 -17.66 8.03 3.17
CA ASN A 9 -16.86 6.79 3.17
C ASN A 9 -15.35 7.00 3.44
N CYS A 10 -14.95 8.11 4.06
CA CYS A 10 -13.56 8.57 4.12
C CYS A 10 -12.66 7.78 5.10
N HIS A 11 -13.18 6.85 5.92
CA HIS A 11 -12.36 6.19 6.95
C HIS A 11 -12.71 4.71 7.14
N LYS A 12 -12.42 3.85 6.16
CA LYS A 12 -12.36 2.40 6.40
C LYS A 12 -11.09 2.07 7.18
N THR A 13 -11.23 1.55 8.39
CA THR A 13 -10.11 1.09 9.23
C THR A 13 -10.12 -0.43 9.33
N LYS A 14 -8.92 -1.02 9.48
CA LYS A 14 -8.72 -2.45 9.72
C LYS A 14 -7.86 -2.60 10.97
N GLU A 15 -8.36 -3.35 11.95
CA GLU A 15 -7.51 -3.91 13.00
C GLU A 15 -6.62 -5.00 12.40
N ARG A 16 -5.31 -4.87 12.59
CA ARG A 16 -4.32 -5.77 12.01
C ARG A 16 -3.77 -6.68 13.09
N SER A 17 -3.51 -7.93 12.75
CA SER A 17 -2.76 -8.81 13.64
C SER A 17 -1.37 -8.26 13.89
N GLU A 18 -0.80 -8.54 15.06
CA GLU A 18 0.58 -8.17 15.42
C GLU A 18 1.60 -8.57 14.35
N LYS A 19 1.43 -9.76 13.77
CA LYS A 19 2.30 -10.26 12.71
C LYS A 19 2.19 -9.41 11.44
N GLU A 20 0.96 -9.17 10.97
CA GLU A 20 0.71 -8.33 9.79
C GLU A 20 1.28 -6.92 9.99
N TYR A 21 1.03 -6.32 11.16
CA TYR A 21 1.55 -4.99 11.48
C TYR A 21 3.09 -4.96 11.41
N LYS A 22 3.77 -5.87 12.11
CA LYS A 22 5.24 -5.93 12.13
C LYS A 22 5.82 -6.15 10.73
N ASP A 23 5.25 -7.07 9.96
CA ASP A 23 5.72 -7.37 8.60
C ASP A 23 5.61 -6.16 7.67
N LEU A 24 4.51 -5.40 7.76
CA LEU A 24 4.31 -4.18 6.97
C LEU A 24 5.26 -3.07 7.42
N ILE A 25 5.38 -2.82 8.72
CA ILE A 25 6.26 -1.79 9.27
C ILE A 25 7.74 -2.09 8.96
N HIS A 26 8.20 -3.33 9.08
CA HIS A 26 9.59 -3.68 8.74
C HIS A 26 9.92 -3.39 7.27
N ARG A 27 8.97 -3.63 6.35
CA ARG A 27 9.15 -3.31 4.93
C ARG A 27 9.21 -1.81 4.71
N LEU A 28 8.32 -1.05 5.34
CA LEU A 28 8.31 0.41 5.25
C LEU A 28 9.59 1.03 5.82
N ASN A 29 10.07 0.57 6.98
CA ASN A 29 11.33 1.03 7.57
C ASN A 29 12.53 0.78 6.64
N ARG A 30 12.54 -0.35 5.92
CA ARG A 30 13.58 -0.63 4.93
C ARG A 30 13.51 0.34 3.75
N ILE A 31 12.31 0.59 3.22
CA ILE A 31 12.08 1.54 2.13
C ILE A 31 12.48 2.95 2.56
N GLU A 32 12.12 3.36 3.77
CA GLU A 32 12.52 4.64 4.34
C GLU A 32 14.05 4.79 4.42
N GLY A 33 14.75 3.74 4.86
CA GLY A 33 16.21 3.70 4.87
C GLY A 33 16.82 3.91 3.48
N GLN A 34 16.22 3.33 2.43
CA GLN A 34 16.65 3.53 1.06
C GLN A 34 16.42 4.98 0.60
N ILE A 35 15.26 5.58 0.92
CA ILE A 35 14.96 6.99 0.61
C ILE A 35 15.95 7.93 1.31
N ARG A 36 16.25 7.69 2.59
CA ARG A 36 17.29 8.44 3.32
C ARG A 36 18.67 8.28 2.67
N GLY A 37 18.98 7.08 2.18
CA GLY A 37 20.21 6.82 1.42
C GLY A 37 20.30 7.65 0.14
N ILE A 38 19.22 7.69 -0.66
CA ILE A 38 19.14 8.51 -1.88
C ILE A 38 19.32 9.99 -1.56
N LYS A 39 18.65 10.50 -0.51
CA LYS A 39 18.84 11.88 -0.06
C LYS A 39 20.32 12.18 0.22
N GLY A 40 20.99 11.30 0.97
CA GLY A 40 22.42 11.45 1.25
C GLY A 40 23.32 11.32 0.02
N MET A 41 22.89 10.63 -1.05
CA MET A 41 23.61 10.60 -2.33
C MET A 41 23.54 11.96 -3.03
N VAL A 42 22.37 12.60 -3.03
CA VAL A 42 22.19 13.95 -3.59
C VAL A 42 23.02 14.97 -2.81
N GLU A 43 23.00 14.92 -1.48
CA GLU A 43 23.77 15.84 -0.63
C GLU A 43 25.31 15.73 -0.81
N ARG A 44 25.79 14.63 -1.39
CA ARG A 44 27.21 14.39 -1.68
C ARG A 44 27.55 14.50 -3.17
N ASP A 45 26.65 15.06 -3.98
CA ASP A 45 26.81 15.20 -5.43
C ASP A 45 27.18 13.87 -6.13
N ALA A 46 26.58 12.76 -5.70
CA ALA A 46 26.82 11.44 -6.28
C ALA A 46 26.38 11.38 -7.75
N TYR A 47 26.98 10.46 -8.52
CA TYR A 47 26.71 10.31 -9.95
C TYR A 47 25.24 9.95 -10.22
N CYS A 48 24.65 10.61 -11.21
CA CYS A 48 23.21 10.51 -11.51
C CYS A 48 22.76 9.07 -11.77
N THR A 49 23.56 8.25 -12.47
CA THR A 49 23.20 6.86 -12.78
C THR A 49 23.12 5.98 -11.53
N ASP A 50 23.95 6.25 -10.52
CA ASP A 50 23.91 5.51 -9.26
C ASP A 50 22.65 5.86 -8.46
N ILE A 51 22.28 7.15 -8.45
CA ILE A 51 21.03 7.64 -7.84
C ILE A 51 19.83 6.97 -8.52
N LEU A 52 19.79 6.95 -9.87
CA LEU A 52 18.72 6.32 -10.63
C LEU A 52 18.59 4.82 -10.33
N THR A 53 19.72 4.13 -10.14
CA THR A 53 19.74 2.72 -9.75
C THR A 53 19.12 2.52 -8.36
N GLN A 54 19.41 3.39 -7.39
CA GLN A 54 18.78 3.33 -6.08
C GLN A 54 17.29 3.66 -6.10
N VAL A 55 16.87 4.62 -6.93
CA VAL A 55 15.45 4.93 -7.15
C VAL A 55 14.71 3.71 -7.71
N ALA A 56 15.30 3.01 -8.69
CA ALA A 56 14.72 1.77 -9.21
C ALA A 56 14.60 0.69 -8.13
N ALA A 57 15.58 0.56 -7.23
CA ALA A 57 15.52 -0.36 -6.10
C ALA A 57 14.40 -0.01 -5.09
N VAL A 58 14.15 1.28 -4.84
CA VAL A 58 13.02 1.74 -4.02
C VAL A 58 11.69 1.41 -4.68
N ASN A 59 11.55 1.66 -5.98
CA ASN A 59 10.35 1.31 -6.73
C ASN A 59 10.05 -0.20 -6.66
N ALA A 60 11.08 -1.05 -6.85
CA ALA A 60 10.93 -2.50 -6.70
C ALA A 60 10.49 -2.90 -5.28
N ALA A 61 11.01 -2.24 -4.25
CA ALA A 61 10.62 -2.48 -2.86
C ALA A 61 9.16 -2.05 -2.59
N LEU A 62 8.72 -0.91 -3.13
CA LEU A 62 7.33 -0.45 -3.07
C LEU A 62 6.37 -1.41 -3.79
N CYS A 63 6.74 -1.89 -4.99
CA CYS A 63 5.95 -2.90 -5.68
C CYS A 63 5.84 -4.20 -4.86
N SER A 64 6.93 -4.62 -4.19
CA SER A 64 6.92 -5.78 -3.30
C SER A 64 6.01 -5.57 -2.07
N PHE A 65 6.05 -4.38 -1.47
CA PHE A 65 5.15 -4.01 -0.37
C PHE A 65 3.68 -4.03 -0.81
N ASN A 66 3.35 -3.42 -1.95
CA ASN A 66 1.98 -3.40 -2.49
C ASN A 66 1.41 -4.80 -2.69
N LYS A 67 2.21 -5.74 -3.22
CA LYS A 67 1.81 -7.14 -3.40
C LYS A 67 1.42 -7.80 -2.07
N VAL A 68 2.20 -7.58 -1.01
CA VAL A 68 1.91 -8.15 0.31
C VAL A 68 0.65 -7.54 0.91
N LEU A 69 0.52 -6.21 0.86
CA LEU A 69 -0.65 -5.51 1.40
C LEU A 69 -1.94 -5.93 0.69
N LEU A 70 -1.92 -5.97 -0.65
CA LEU A 70 -3.05 -6.39 -1.46
C LEU A 70 -3.43 -7.86 -1.20
N ALA A 71 -2.44 -8.75 -1.12
CA ALA A 71 -2.70 -10.15 -0.84
C ALA A 71 -3.33 -10.37 0.55
N ASN A 72 -2.95 -9.57 1.55
CA ASN A 72 -3.59 -9.57 2.86
C ASN A 72 -5.04 -9.04 2.77
N HIS A 73 -5.26 -7.93 2.05
CA HIS A 73 -6.59 -7.37 1.86
C HIS A 73 -7.57 -8.35 1.20
N ILE A 74 -7.12 -9.06 0.16
CA ILE A 74 -7.92 -10.07 -0.55
C ILE A 74 -8.28 -11.24 0.38
N ARG A 75 -7.31 -11.76 1.14
CA ARG A 75 -7.51 -12.92 2.01
C ARG A 75 -8.34 -12.63 3.27
N THR A 76 -8.35 -11.38 3.73
CA THR A 76 -9.11 -10.97 4.93
C THR A 76 -10.36 -10.21 4.55
N CYS A 77 -10.26 -8.92 4.22
CA CYS A 77 -11.41 -8.02 4.12
C CYS A 77 -12.35 -8.43 3.00
N VAL A 78 -11.82 -8.65 1.80
CA VAL A 78 -12.62 -9.03 0.63
C VAL A 78 -13.26 -10.39 0.86
N ALA A 79 -12.50 -11.38 1.35
CA ALA A 79 -13.04 -12.71 1.60
C ALA A 79 -14.12 -12.72 2.71
N GLU A 80 -13.99 -11.88 3.74
CA GLU A 80 -15.00 -11.70 4.80
C GLU A 80 -16.26 -11.03 4.27
N ASP A 81 -16.12 -9.98 3.46
CA ASP A 81 -17.24 -9.26 2.86
C ASP A 81 -18.04 -10.16 1.90
N ILE A 82 -17.37 -10.94 1.04
CA ILE A 82 -18.03 -11.93 0.17
C ILE A 82 -18.82 -12.96 1.00
N ARG A 83 -18.20 -13.51 2.06
CA ARG A 83 -18.89 -14.45 2.96
C ARG A 83 -20.09 -13.82 3.68
N SER A 84 -20.09 -12.51 3.82
CA SER A 84 -21.17 -11.73 4.42
C SER A 84 -22.20 -11.25 3.41
N GLY A 85 -22.08 -11.63 2.13
CA GLY A 85 -22.99 -11.23 1.04
C GLY A 85 -22.81 -9.80 0.54
N LYS A 86 -21.65 -9.17 0.81
CA LYS A 86 -21.31 -7.80 0.39
C LYS A 86 -20.49 -7.81 -0.89
N ASP A 87 -21.11 -8.19 -1.99
CA ASP A 87 -20.42 -8.38 -3.27
C ASP A 87 -19.87 -7.07 -3.87
N GLU A 88 -20.35 -5.90 -3.41
CA GLU A 88 -19.84 -4.57 -3.81
C GLU A 88 -18.35 -4.37 -3.52
N THR A 89 -17.77 -5.16 -2.60
CA THR A 89 -16.33 -5.16 -2.30
C THR A 89 -15.48 -5.56 -3.52
N ILE A 90 -16.04 -6.34 -4.45
CA ILE A 90 -15.36 -6.78 -5.67
C ILE A 90 -15.13 -5.62 -6.62
N ASP A 91 -16.13 -4.75 -6.79
CA ASP A 91 -16.02 -3.57 -7.65
C ASP A 91 -14.98 -2.58 -7.11
N GLU A 92 -14.91 -2.43 -5.79
CA GLU A 92 -13.86 -1.65 -5.11
C GLU A 92 -12.47 -2.24 -5.34
N LEU A 93 -12.34 -3.57 -5.23
CA LEU A 93 -11.09 -4.27 -5.52
C LEU A 93 -10.65 -4.07 -6.97
N VAL A 94 -11.55 -4.24 -7.94
CA VAL A 94 -11.25 -4.03 -9.38
C VAL A 94 -10.79 -2.59 -9.62
N THR A 95 -11.50 -1.61 -9.05
CA THR A 95 -11.14 -0.19 -9.16
C THR A 95 -9.75 0.08 -8.57
N THR A 96 -9.42 -0.57 -7.45
CA THR A 96 -8.11 -0.45 -6.80
C THR A 96 -7.00 -1.06 -7.65
N LEU A 97 -7.22 -2.26 -8.22
CA LEU A 97 -6.26 -2.92 -9.11
C LEU A 97 -5.97 -2.08 -10.35
N GLN A 98 -7.00 -1.49 -10.98
CA GLN A 98 -6.84 -0.61 -12.14
C GLN A 98 -5.97 0.63 -11.84
N LYS A 99 -5.95 1.13 -10.60
CA LYS A 99 -5.08 2.24 -10.18
C LYS A 99 -3.64 1.79 -9.97
N LEU A 100 -3.43 0.57 -9.50
CA LEU A 100 -2.11 0.01 -9.21
C LEU A 100 -1.38 -0.54 -10.44
N MET A 101 -2.10 -0.79 -11.53
CA MET A 101 -1.56 -1.32 -12.80
C MET A 101 -1.29 -0.23 -13.85
N ARG A 102 -1.37 1.05 -13.48
CA ARG A 102 -0.93 2.17 -14.29
C ARG A 102 0.55 2.46 -14.04
#